data_AF-A0AA43EKE9-F1
#
_entry.id   AF-A0AA43EKE9-F1
#
_cell.length_a   1.000
_cell.length_b   1.000
_cell.length_c   1.000
_cell.angle_alpha   90.00
_cell.angle_beta   90.00
_cell.angle_gamma   90.00
#
_symmetry.space_group_name_H-M   'P 1'
#
loop_
_entity.id
_entity.type
_entity.pdbx_description
1 polymer ?
#
loop_
_entity_poly.entity_id
_entity_poly.type
_entity_poly.pdbx_seq_one_letter_code
_entity_poly.pdbx_strand_id
1 'polypeptide(L)' 'MVRQTVFGFKLERTEEPLTAHGGLALVAEFNHGLGLCGLVDRYLPRPGSNRGYAPSVFVDRLILMLQAGAGVWRTYGS' A
#
# COMPACT_ATOMS: atom_id res chain seq x y z
N MET A 1 -4.15 -11.28 -23.65
CA MET A 1 -4.66 -11.84 -22.38
C MET A 1 -3.47 -11.96 -21.43
N VAL A 2 -3.37 -11.09 -20.43
CA VAL A 2 -2.22 -11.05 -19.50
C VAL A 2 -2.38 -12.16 -18.46
N ARG A 3 -1.29 -12.90 -18.21
CA ARG A 3 -1.29 -14.08 -17.34
C ARG A 3 -1.38 -13.63 -15.87
N GLN A 4 -2.42 -14.09 -15.19
CA GLN A 4 -2.75 -13.77 -13.80
C GLN A 4 -1.73 -14.41 -12.86
N THR A 5 -1.05 -13.60 -12.04
CA THR A 5 0.06 -14.06 -11.21
C THR A 5 -0.30 -14.23 -9.72
N VAL A 6 -1.09 -13.34 -9.10
CA VAL A 6 -1.31 -13.39 -7.62
C VAL A 6 -2.71 -12.95 -7.13
N PHE A 7 -3.47 -12.14 -7.88
CA PHE A 7 -4.76 -11.60 -7.42
C PHE A 7 -5.97 -12.46 -7.75
N GLY A 8 -6.87 -12.64 -6.77
CA GLY A 8 -8.18 -13.31 -6.90
C GLY A 8 -9.24 -12.49 -7.65
N PHE A 9 -8.85 -11.39 -8.30
CA PHE A 9 -9.69 -10.62 -9.19
C PHE A 9 -8.97 -10.38 -10.53
N LYS A 10 -9.77 -10.16 -11.57
CA LYS A 10 -9.31 -10.10 -12.96
C LYS A 10 -9.05 -8.65 -13.35
N LEU A 11 -7.85 -8.34 -13.82
CA LEU A 11 -7.53 -7.02 -14.38
C LEU A 11 -8.15 -6.92 -15.78
N GLU A 12 -9.06 -5.96 -15.96
CA GLU A 12 -9.66 -5.63 -17.25
C GLU A 12 -9.35 -4.19 -17.65
N ARG A 13 -9.41 -3.92 -18.96
CA ARG A 13 -9.16 -2.59 -19.50
C ARG A 13 -10.39 -1.73 -19.25
N THR A 14 -10.20 -0.60 -18.58
CA THR A 14 -11.24 0.44 -18.43
C THR A 14 -10.91 1.62 -19.34
N GLU A 15 -11.94 2.25 -19.88
CA GLU A 15 -11.86 3.53 -20.61
C GLU A 15 -12.04 4.72 -19.65
N GLU A 16 -12.30 4.45 -18.35
CA GLU A 16 -12.36 5.49 -17.34
C GLU A 16 -10.99 6.17 -17.16
N PRO A 17 -10.97 7.50 -17.03
CA PRO A 17 -9.73 8.22 -16.84
C PRO A 17 -9.07 7.76 -15.54
N LEU A 18 -7.82 7.30 -15.66
CA LEU A 18 -6.96 7.01 -14.52
C LEU A 18 -6.88 8.27 -13.65
N THR A 19 -7.50 8.23 -12.48
CA THR A 19 -7.34 9.30 -11.48
C THR A 19 -5.89 9.29 -11.01
N ALA A 20 -5.36 10.44 -10.60
CA ALA A 20 -3.97 10.58 -10.16
C ALA A 20 -3.56 9.60 -9.04
N HIS A 21 -4.54 9.05 -8.31
CA HIS A 21 -4.35 8.08 -7.23
C HIS A 21 -4.78 6.66 -7.58
N GLY A 22 -5.38 6.40 -8.75
CA GLY A 22 -5.82 5.07 -9.16
C GLY A 22 -4.68 4.05 -9.26
N GLY A 23 -3.46 4.52 -9.57
CA GLY A 23 -2.26 3.68 -9.55
C GLY A 23 -1.85 3.19 -8.16
N LEU A 24 -2.29 3.85 -7.09
CA LEU A 24 -1.95 3.46 -5.71
C LEU A 24 -2.70 2.22 -5.25
N ALA A 25 -3.87 1.92 -5.83
CA ALA A 25 -4.58 0.68 -5.56
C ALA A 25 -3.75 -0.54 -5.96
N LEU A 26 -3.07 -0.49 -7.12
CA LEU A 26 -2.16 -1.55 -7.56
C LEU A 26 -0.97 -1.72 -6.61
N VAL A 27 -0.41 -0.62 -6.10
CA VAL A 27 0.69 -0.65 -5.13
C VAL A 27 0.24 -1.23 -3.79
N ALA A 28 -0.91 -0.79 -3.28
CA ALA A 28 -1.47 -1.29 -2.02
C ALA A 28 -1.74 -2.80 -2.09
N GLU A 29 -2.35 -3.24 -3.18
CA GLU A 29 -2.61 -4.65 -3.45
C GLU A 29 -1.32 -5.46 -3.60
N PHE A 30 -0.30 -4.92 -4.28
CA PHE A 30 1.00 -5.58 -4.41
C PHE A 30 1.68 -5.78 -3.04
N ASN A 31 1.67 -4.76 -2.18
CA ASN A 31 2.19 -4.85 -0.83
C ASN A 31 1.41 -5.86 0.02
N HIS A 32 0.09 -5.91 -0.14
CA HIS A 32 -0.77 -6.88 0.53
C HIS A 32 -0.45 -8.32 0.09
N GLY A 33 -0.33 -8.57 -1.21
CA GLY A 33 0.00 -9.88 -1.78
C GLY A 33 1.40 -10.38 -1.39
N LEU A 34 2.35 -9.47 -1.17
CA LEU A 34 3.67 -9.80 -0.61
C LEU A 34 3.64 -10.14 0.88
N GLY A 35 2.52 -9.92 1.58
CA GLY A 35 2.44 -10.04 3.03
C GLY A 35 3.32 -9.03 3.76
N LEU A 36 3.56 -7.87 3.15
CA LEU A 36 4.57 -6.91 3.58
C LEU A 36 4.38 -6.47 5.03
N CYS A 37 3.15 -6.19 5.46
CA CYS A 37 2.87 -5.81 6.85
C CYS A 37 3.34 -6.87 7.85
N GLY A 38 3.08 -8.15 7.57
CA GLY A 38 3.50 -9.25 8.44
C GLY A 38 5.01 -9.45 8.47
N LEU A 39 5.69 -9.23 7.35
CA LEU A 39 7.16 -9.25 7.29
C LEU A 39 7.76 -8.09 8.09
N VAL A 40 7.21 -6.90 7.93
CA VAL A 40 7.66 -5.69 8.63
C VAL A 40 7.48 -5.87 10.14
N ASP A 41 6.30 -6.28 10.59
CA ASP A 41 6.05 -6.48 12.02
C ASP A 41 6.86 -7.64 12.64
N ARG A 42 7.33 -8.57 11.82
CA ARG A 42 8.19 -9.68 12.26
C ARG A 42 9.66 -9.28 12.40
N TYR A 43 10.18 -8.47 11.49
CA TYR A 43 11.62 -8.18 11.40
C TYR A 43 12.01 -6.82 11.95
N LEU A 44 11.08 -5.85 12.04
CA LEU A 44 11.38 -4.55 12.63
C LEU A 44 11.18 -4.58 14.16
N PRO A 45 11.93 -3.75 14.89
CA PRO A 45 11.76 -3.62 16.33
C PRO A 45 10.34 -3.16 16.68
N ARG A 46 9.80 -3.74 17.75
CA ARG A 46 8.50 -3.32 18.28
C ARG A 46 8.57 -1.88 18.78
N PRO A 47 7.45 -1.15 18.79
CA PRO A 47 7.43 0.22 19.26
C PRO A 47 7.88 0.27 20.72
N GLY A 48 8.82 1.18 21.04
CA GLY A 48 9.38 1.30 22.39
C GLY A 48 8.42 1.90 23.43
N SER A 49 7.24 2.34 23.00
CA SER A 49 6.18 2.90 23.84
C SER A 49 4.86 2.22 23.55
N ASN A 50 4.03 2.04 24.57
CA ASN A 50 2.68 1.47 24.43
C ASN A 50 1.74 2.33 23.56
N ARG A 51 2.17 3.54 23.17
CA ARG A 51 1.47 4.44 22.25
C ARG A 51 2.07 4.49 20.85
N GLY A 52 3.14 3.73 20.60
CA GLY A 52 3.79 3.71 19.29
C GLY A 52 2.98 2.93 18.25
N TYR A 53 2.95 3.44 17.03
CA TYR A 53 2.32 2.73 15.90
C TYR A 53 3.09 1.46 15.55
N ALA A 54 2.38 0.44 15.08
CA ALA A 54 3.02 -0.76 14.54
C ALA A 54 3.99 -0.38 13.39
N PRO A 55 5.15 -1.04 13.28
CA PRO A 55 6.12 -0.77 12.21
C PRO A 55 5.51 -0.86 10.81
N SER A 56 4.57 -1.79 10.59
CA SER A 56 3.83 -1.94 9.34
C SER A 56 3.09 -0.68 8.92
N VAL A 57 2.44 0.02 9.87
CA VAL A 57 1.73 1.28 9.60
C VAL A 57 2.69 2.36 9.12
N PHE A 58 3.91 2.42 9.66
CA PHE A 58 4.90 3.40 9.22
C PHE A 58 5.43 3.08 7.83
N VAL A 59 5.79 1.82 7.57
CA VAL A 59 6.37 1.39 6.29
C VAL A 59 5.35 1.50 5.15
N ASP A 60 4.09 1.12 5.38
CA ASP A 60 3.03 1.24 4.38
C ASP A 60 2.82 2.71 3.96
N ARG A 61 2.78 3.62 4.95
CA ARG A 61 2.67 5.06 4.71
C ARG A 61 3.88 5.63 3.96
N LEU A 62 5.08 5.16 4.28
CA LEU A 62 6.31 5.56 3.59
C LEU A 62 6.24 5.18 2.11
N ILE A 63 5.81 3.95 1.81
CA ILE A 63 5.70 3.45 0.43
C ILE A 63 4.65 4.26 -0.34
N LEU A 64 3.47 4.45 0.24
CA LEU A 64 2.41 5.26 -0.37
C LEU A 64 2.88 6.70 -0.64
N MET A 65 3.61 7.30 0.29
CA MET A 65 4.16 8.65 0.12
C MET A 65 5.24 8.72 -0.97
N LEU A 66 6.05 7.67 -1.13
CA LEU A 66 7.07 7.58 -2.17
C LEU A 66 6.45 7.41 -3.58
N GLN A 67 5.35 6.66 -3.67
CA GLN A 67 4.66 6.39 -4.94
C GLN A 67 3.69 7.51 -5.34
N ALA A 68 3.02 8.14 -4.37
CA ALA A 68 2.01 9.17 -4.60
C ALA A 68 2.54 10.61 -4.52
N GLY A 69 3.74 10.79 -3.96
CA GLY A 69 4.25 12.08 -3.52
C GLY A 69 3.68 12.54 -2.17
N ALA A 70 4.30 13.58 -1.58
CA ALA A 70 3.95 14.09 -0.25
C ALA A 70 2.54 14.70 -0.12
N GLY A 71 1.78 14.83 -1.23
CA GLY A 71 0.43 15.42 -1.24
C GLY A 71 -0.69 14.48 -0.78
N VAL A 72 -0.47 13.16 -0.77
CA VAL A 72 -1.51 12.16 -0.46
C VAL A 72 -2.02 12.22 0.99
N TRP A 73 -1.25 12.83 1.89
CA TRP A 73 -1.64 12.98 3.30
C TRP A 73 -2.92 13.77 3.51
N ARG A 74 -3.28 14.66 2.58
CA ARG A 74 -4.44 15.55 2.74
C ARG A 74 -5.79 14.83 2.52
N THR A 75 -5.81 13.67 1.87
CA THR A 75 -7.05 12.99 1.47
C THR A 75 -7.43 11.77 2.31
N TYR A 76 -6.50 11.23 3.11
CA TYR A 76 -6.73 10.00 3.91
C TYR A 76 -6.85 10.24 5.43
N GLY A 77 -6.99 11.49 5.85
CA GLY A 77 -7.01 11.93 7.25
C GLY A 77 -8.33 12.51 7.75
N SER A 78 -9.47 12.15 7.15
CA SER A 78 -10.81 12.49 7.65
C SER A 78 -11.60 11.24 8.04
#